data_AF-T2K1L5-F1
#
_entry.id   AF-T2K1L5-F1
#
_cell.length_a   1.000
_cell.length_b   1.000
_cell.length_c   1.000
_cell.angle_alpha   90.00
_cell.angle_beta   90.00
_cell.angle_gamma   90.00
#
_symmetry.space_group_name_H-M   'P 1'
#
loop_
_entity.id
_entity.type
_entity.pdbx_description
1 polymer ?
#
loop_
_entity_poly.entity_id
_entity_poly.type
_entity_poly.pdbx_seq_one_letter_code
_entity_poly.pdbx_strand_id
1 'polypeptide(L)' 'MLPRFADIFQQGNRWLNWLEKQPEGSVRPVVTESVTKIMACGTTLMGYTQWCCSSPDCCHTKKICFRCKAAPVRTAG' A
#
# COMPACT_ATOMS: atom_id res chain seq x y z
N MET A 1 10.34 1.34 -13.93
CA MET A 1 9.13 1.33 -13.09
C MET A 1 9.46 2.17 -11.86
N LEU A 2 8.76 3.29 -11.62
CA LEU A 2 9.05 4.10 -10.42
C LEU A 2 8.73 3.26 -9.17
N PRO A 3 9.55 3.35 -8.10
CA PRO A 3 9.26 2.66 -6.85
C PRO A 3 7.92 3.13 -6.31
N ARG A 4 7.17 2.21 -5.72
CA ARG A 4 5.91 2.55 -5.06
C ARG A 4 6.24 3.43 -3.85
N PHE A 5 5.35 4.35 -3.50
CA PHE A 5 5.52 5.13 -2.26
C PHE A 5 5.74 4.24 -1.03
N ALA A 6 5.10 3.07 -0.98
CA ALA A 6 5.33 2.05 0.05
C ALA A 6 6.81 1.67 0.20
N ASP A 7 7.53 1.53 -0.91
CA ASP A 7 8.93 1.10 -0.92
C ASP A 7 9.82 2.14 -0.22
N ILE A 8 9.51 3.43 -0.33
CA ILE A 8 10.26 4.51 0.34
C ILE A 8 10.13 4.39 1.87
N PHE A 9 8.93 4.08 2.38
CA PHE A 9 8.67 3.96 3.80
C PHE A 9 9.19 2.64 4.40
N GLN A 10 9.12 1.56 3.62
CA GLN A 10 9.50 0.22 4.05
C GLN A 10 11.00 -0.05 3.90
N GLN A 11 11.67 0.58 2.93
CA GLN A 11 13.11 0.37 2.71
C GLN A 11 13.89 0.70 3.98
N GLY A 12 14.58 -0.31 4.53
CA GLY A 12 15.39 -0.14 5.73
C GLY A 12 14.61 0.34 6.95
N ASN A 13 13.32 0.02 7.05
CA ASN A 13 12.44 0.45 8.15
C ASN A 13 12.42 1.97 8.37
N ARG A 14 12.61 2.78 7.32
CA ARG A 14 12.72 4.25 7.41
C ARG A 14 11.55 4.90 8.17
N TRP A 15 10.32 4.48 7.90
CA TRP A 15 9.14 5.01 8.61
C TRP A 15 9.18 4.68 10.10
N LEU A 16 9.45 3.42 10.44
CA LEU A 16 9.47 2.95 11.83
C LEU A 16 10.61 3.63 12.62
N ASN A 17 11.81 3.67 12.05
CA ASN A 17 12.98 4.33 12.63
C ASN A 17 12.77 5.84 12.83
N TRP A 18 11.96 6.49 11.99
CA TRP A 18 11.61 7.90 12.13
C TRP A 18 10.53 8.09 13.22
N LEU A 19 9.53 7.21 13.25
CA LEU A 19 8.42 7.23 14.21
C LEU A 19 8.91 7.05 15.65
N GLU A 20 9.84 6.13 15.88
CA GLU A 20 10.44 5.86 17.20
C GLU A 20 11.22 7.05 17.76
N LYS A 21 11.67 7.99 16.92
CA LYS A 21 12.39 9.20 17.33
C LYS A 21 11.47 10.37 17.66
N GLN A 22 10.16 10.24 17.40
CA GLN A 22 9.22 11.31 17.67
C GLN A 22 8.81 11.31 19.16
N PRO A 23 8.69 12.49 19.78
CA PRO A 23 8.13 12.57 21.13
C PRO A 23 6.68 12.08 21.13
N GLU A 24 6.27 11.50 22.27
CA GLU A 24 4.92 10.98 22.43
C GLU A 24 3.87 12.07 22.13
N GLY A 25 2.86 11.73 21.33
CA GLY A 25 1.80 12.66 20.91
C GLY A 25 2.20 13.67 19.82
N SER A 26 3.46 13.71 19.36
CA SER A 26 3.91 14.62 18.30
C SER A 26 3.33 14.26 16.92
N VAL A 27 3.16 12.96 16.65
CA VAL A 27 2.60 12.48 15.39
C VAL A 27 1.09 12.31 15.54
N ARG A 28 0.33 13.05 14.73
CA ARG A 28 -1.13 12.91 14.70
C ARG A 28 -1.50 11.49 14.24
N PRO A 29 -2.49 10.83 14.87
CA PRO A 29 -2.92 9.48 14.48
C PRO A 29 -3.25 9.32 12.99
N VAL A 30 -3.84 10.35 12.38
CA VAL A 30 -4.18 10.36 10.94
C VAL A 30 -2.96 10.20 10.03
N VAL A 31 -1.78 10.67 10.44
CA VAL A 31 -0.54 10.52 9.67
C VAL A 31 -0.09 9.07 9.70
N THR A 32 -0.05 8.47 10.90
CA THR A 32 0.30 7.06 11.09
C THR A 32 -0.66 6.14 10.33
N GLU A 33 -1.96 6.42 10.40
CA GLU A 33 -2.98 5.68 9.65
C GLU A 33 -2.78 5.81 8.14
N SER A 34 -2.49 7.03 7.65
CA SER A 34 -2.28 7.27 6.21
C SER A 34 -1.04 6.55 5.68
N VAL A 35 0.10 6.63 6.39
CA VAL A 35 1.33 5.94 5.99
C VAL A 35 1.15 4.43 6.05
N THR A 36 0.43 3.93 7.05
CA THR A 36 0.06 2.51 7.16
C THR A 36 -0.78 2.05 5.96
N LYS A 37 -1.80 2.83 5.57
CA LYS A 37 -2.61 2.55 4.37
C LYS A 37 -1.77 2.57 3.10
N ILE A 38 -0.83 3.52 2.96
CA ILE A 38 0.08 3.59 1.80
C ILE A 38 0.93 2.32 1.71
N MET A 39 1.50 1.86 2.84
CA MET A 39 2.32 0.65 2.90
C MET A 39 1.50 -0.63 2.68
N ALA A 40 0.27 -0.71 3.18
CA ALA A 40 -0.61 -1.86 3.00
C ALA A 40 -1.20 -1.94 1.57
N CYS A 41 -1.25 -0.80 0.87
CA CYS A 41 -1.85 -0.67 -0.44
C CYS A 41 -1.30 -1.69 -1.44
N GLY A 42 -2.14 -2.40 -2.19
CA GLY A 42 -1.68 -3.34 -3.21
C GLY A 42 -0.86 -4.52 -2.67
N THR A 43 -1.00 -4.82 -1.38
CA THR A 43 -0.56 -6.07 -0.74
C THR A 43 -1.78 -6.95 -0.47
N THR A 44 -1.56 -8.21 -0.12
CA THR A 44 -2.66 -9.12 0.25
C THR A 44 -3.34 -8.73 1.57
N LEU A 45 -2.72 -7.85 2.37
CA LEU A 45 -3.28 -7.37 3.64
C LEU A 45 -4.59 -6.59 3.44
N MET A 46 -4.72 -5.91 2.30
CA MET A 46 -5.95 -5.19 1.93
C MET A 46 -6.98 -6.10 1.25
N GLY A 47 -6.68 -7.39 1.09
CA GLY A 47 -7.46 -8.31 0.28
C GLY A 47 -6.99 -8.38 -1.17
N TYR A 48 -7.40 -9.46 -1.84
CA TYR A 48 -7.08 -9.72 -3.24
C TYR A 48 -8.21 -10.53 -3.87
N THR A 49 -8.31 -10.45 -5.19
CA THR A 49 -9.05 -11.44 -5.98
C THR A 49 -8.08 -12.40 -6.65
N GLN A 50 -8.50 -13.63 -6.88
CA GLN A 50 -7.69 -14.63 -7.59
C GLN A 50 -8.28 -14.84 -8.97
N TRP A 51 -7.45 -14.61 -9.99
CA TRP A 51 -7.77 -14.99 -11.35
C TRP A 51 -7.16 -16.36 -11.64
N CYS A 52 -7.94 -17.25 -12.26
CA CYS A 52 -7.50 -18.55 -12.73
C CYS A 52 -7.58 -18.57 -14.27
N CYS A 53 -6.66 -19.28 -14.91
CA CYS A 53 -6.72 -19.48 -16.36
C CYS A 53 -7.98 -20.24 -16.76
N SER A 54 -8.55 -19.91 -17.92
CA SER A 54 -9.78 -20.54 -18.43
C SER A 54 -9.55 -21.93 -19.04
N SER A 55 -8.30 -22.32 -19.31
CA SER A 55 -7.97 -23.63 -19.87
C SER A 55 -8.02 -24.71 -18.78
N PRO A 56 -8.74 -25.83 -18.99
CA PRO A 56 -8.92 -26.87 -17.97
C PRO A 56 -7.62 -27.57 -17.56
N ASP A 57 -6.62 -27.61 -18.44
CA ASP A 57 -5.32 -28.24 -18.18
C ASP A 57 -4.27 -27.26 -17.61
N CYS A 58 -4.68 -26.06 -17.23
CA CYS A 58 -3.77 -24.99 -16.83
C CYS A 58 -3.99 -24.57 -15.37
N CYS A 59 -3.03 -24.90 -14.49
CA CYS A 59 -3.07 -24.53 -13.07
C CYS A 59 -2.60 -23.10 -12.77
N HIS A 60 -2.45 -22.23 -13.78
CA HIS A 60 -2.01 -20.86 -13.57
C HIS A 60 -3.05 -20.04 -12.83
N THR A 61 -2.62 -19.46 -11.71
CA THR A 61 -3.40 -18.52 -10.91
C THR A 61 -2.61 -17.24 -10.69
N LYS A 62 -3.31 -16.12 -10.62
CA LYS A 62 -2.72 -14.81 -10.33
C LYS A 62 -3.52 -14.13 -9.24
N LYS A 63 -2.84 -13.77 -8.15
CA LYS A 63 -3.41 -12.92 -7.10
C LYS A 63 -3.36 -11.47 -7.56
N ILE A 64 -4.51 -10.83 -7.58
CA ILE A 64 -4.69 -9.43 -7.96
C ILE A 64 -5.06 -8.68 -6.67
N CYS A 65 -4.06 -8.07 -6.03
CA CYS A 65 -4.25 -7.32 -4.79
C CYS A 65 -5.10 -6.06 -5.01
N PHE A 66 -5.97 -5.74 -4.05
CA PHE A 66 -6.73 -4.50 -4.09
C PHE A 66 -5.82 -3.29 -3.92
N ARG A 67 -6.09 -2.24 -4.70
CA ARG A 67 -5.31 -1.01 -4.72
C ARG A 67 -6.16 0.16 -4.23
N CYS A 68 -5.53 1.06 -3.49
CA CYS A 68 -6.13 2.30 -3.05
C CYS A 68 -6.53 3.14 -4.27
N LYS A 69 -7.77 3.60 -4.32
CA LYS A 69 -8.21 4.55 -5.35
C LYS A 69 -7.55 5.89 -5.05
N ALA A 70 -6.82 6.45 -6.01
CA ALA A 70 -6.42 7.85 -5.92
C ALA A 70 -7.71 8.70 -5.96
N ALA A 71 -7.82 9.70 -5.08
CA ALA A 71 -8.87 10.70 -5.25
C ALA A 71 -8.66 11.36 -6.63
N PRO A 72 -9.72 11.56 -7.44
CA PRO A 72 -9.58 12.33 -8.66
C PRO A 72 -9.03 13.71 -8.29
N VAL A 73 -7.90 14.09 -8.88
CA VAL A 73 -7.43 15.47 -8.82
C VAL A 73 -8.54 16.33 -9.40
N ARG A 74 -9.20 17.11 -8.54
CA ARG A 74 -10.06 18.20 -8.98
C ARG A 74 -9.12 19.29 -9.48
N THR A 75 -8.82 19.28 -10.78
CA THR A 75 -8.35 20.50 -11.44
C THR A 75 -9.48 21.52 -11.33
N ALA A 76 -9.28 22.57 -10.53
CA ALA A 76 -10.13 23.75 -10.58
C ALA A 76 -10.01 24.32 -12.00
N GLY A 77 -11.13 24.34 -12.72
CA GLY A 77 -11.30 25.11 -13.96
C GLY A 77 -11.83 26.50 -13.65
#